data_AF-B3E9U5-F1
#
_entry.id   AF-B3E9U5-F1
#
_cell.length_a   1.000
_cell.length_b   1.000
_cell.length_c   1.000
_cell.angle_alpha   90.00
_cell.angle_beta   90.00
_cell.angle_gamma   90.00
#
_symmetry.space_group_name_H-M   'P 1'
#
loop_
_entity.id
_entity.type
_entity.pdbx_description
1 polymer ?
#
loop_
_entity_poly.entity_id
_entity_poly.type
_entity_poly.pdbx_seq_one_letter_code
_entity_poly.pdbx_strand_id
1 'polypeptide(L)'
;MNGFLEHSLCAKREKTPPPVPKVYKPTPYEIVKEWWDQQPDEVKQRSYLTMHFFMRDFDTAPGTMGKILYELGFKKARICPNDGPHQRVWIPPEM
;
A
#
# COMPACT_ATOMS: atom_id res chain seq x y z
N MET A 1 55.14 44.21 9.92
CA MET A 1 53.88 44.98 9.92
C MET A 1 53.32 44.94 8.50
N ASN A 2 52.06 44.49 8.36
CA ASN A 2 51.08 44.70 7.26
C ASN A 2 51.50 44.32 5.82
N GLY A 3 50.72 43.63 4.96
CA GLY A 3 49.34 43.12 4.94
C GLY A 3 49.22 42.27 3.65
N PHE A 4 48.66 41.06 3.68
CA PHE A 4 47.27 40.72 3.33
C PHE A 4 46.79 41.20 1.95
N LEU A 5 46.68 40.27 0.99
CA LEU A 5 45.52 40.03 0.11
C LEU A 5 45.80 38.70 -0.62
N GLU A 6 45.15 37.59 -0.22
CA GLU A 6 43.99 36.98 -0.91
C GLU A 6 44.21 36.88 -2.43
N HIS A 7 44.22 35.70 -3.04
CA HIS A 7 42.98 35.00 -3.38
C HIS A 7 43.10 33.50 -3.11
N SER A 8 42.28 33.02 -2.17
CA SER A 8 42.02 31.61 -1.99
C SER A 8 41.22 31.11 -3.20
N LEU A 9 41.79 30.22 -4.01
CA LEU A 9 41.06 29.39 -4.97
C LEU A 9 40.20 28.39 -4.19
N CYS A 10 39.20 28.88 -3.47
CA CYS A 10 38.06 28.06 -3.10
C CYS A 10 37.31 27.78 -4.39
N ALA A 11 37.71 26.70 -5.07
CA ALA A 11 36.84 26.00 -5.99
C ALA A 11 35.50 25.83 -5.26
N LYS A 12 34.46 26.51 -5.75
CA LYS A 12 33.08 26.26 -5.36
C LYS A 12 32.81 24.80 -5.69
N ARG A 13 33.07 23.92 -4.74
CA ARG A 13 32.63 22.54 -4.79
C ARG A 13 31.12 22.65 -4.63
N GLU A 14 30.41 22.73 -5.75
CA GLU A 14 28.99 22.43 -5.81
C GLU A 14 28.84 21.05 -5.18
N LYS A 15 28.50 21.04 -3.88
CA LYS A 15 28.06 19.84 -3.20
C LYS A 15 26.65 19.61 -3.70
N THR A 16 26.51 19.11 -4.93
CA THR A 16 25.29 18.39 -5.29
C THR A 16 25.24 17.24 -4.28
N PRO A 17 24.28 17.22 -3.33
CA PRO A 17 24.21 16.11 -2.41
C PRO A 17 24.08 14.84 -3.27
N PRO A 18 24.79 13.75 -2.95
CA PRO A 18 24.54 12.49 -3.64
C PRO A 18 23.03 12.22 -3.52
N PRO A 19 22.35 11.81 -4.61
CA PRO A 19 20.93 11.54 -4.54
C PRO A 19 20.71 10.54 -3.40
N VAL A 20 19.99 10.99 -2.37
CA VAL A 20 19.63 10.11 -1.25
C VAL A 20 18.91 8.92 -1.87
N PRO A 21 19.38 7.67 -1.66
CA PRO A 21 18.70 6.51 -2.18
C PRO A 21 17.24 6.60 -1.75
N LYS A 22 16.32 6.70 -2.72
CA LYS A 22 14.89 6.70 -2.41
C LYS A 22 14.60 5.32 -1.87
N VAL A 23 14.54 5.19 -0.54
CA VAL A 23 14.10 3.98 0.12
C VAL A 23 12.66 3.78 -0.31
N TYR A 24 12.46 2.83 -1.23
CA TYR A 24 11.14 2.48 -1.72
C TYR A 24 10.32 1.95 -0.55
N LYS A 25 9.19 2.62 -0.27
CA LYS A 25 8.20 2.16 0.68
C LYS A 25 6.98 1.72 -0.14
N PRO A 26 6.62 0.42 -0.12
CA PRO A 26 5.47 -0.04 -0.86
C PRO A 26 4.20 0.66 -0.36
N THR A 27 3.33 1.00 -1.29
CA THR A 27 2.02 1.57 -1.00
C THR A 27 1.10 0.51 -0.38
N PRO A 28 0.05 0.90 0.37
CA PRO A 28 -0.93 -0.06 0.88
C PRO A 28 -1.55 -0.94 -0.21
N TYR A 29 -1.77 -0.40 -1.42
CA TYR A 29 -2.25 -1.16 -2.56
C TYR A 29 -1.26 -2.28 -2.94
N GLU A 30 0.03 -1.97 -3.06
CA GLU A 30 1.05 -2.95 -3.46
C GLU A 30 1.20 -4.05 -2.42
N ILE A 31 1.13 -3.71 -1.13
CA ILE A 31 1.18 -4.69 -0.04
C ILE A 31 -0.01 -5.67 -0.13
N VAL A 32 -1.24 -5.14 -0.28
CA VAL A 32 -2.43 -5.99 -0.37
C VAL A 32 -2.45 -6.80 -1.66
N LYS A 33 -1.99 -6.23 -2.78
CA LYS A 33 -1.85 -6.94 -4.05
C LYS A 33 -0.89 -8.12 -3.93
N GLU A 34 0.31 -7.87 -3.42
CA GLU A 34 1.33 -8.90 -3.25
C GLU A 34 0.84 -10.01 -2.33
N TRP A 35 0.17 -9.65 -1.22
CA TRP A 35 -0.44 -10.61 -0.33
C TRP A 35 -1.55 -11.44 -1.00
N TRP A 36 -2.38 -10.81 -1.85
CA TRP A 36 -3.44 -11.50 -2.60
C TRP A 36 -2.86 -12.50 -3.60
N ASP A 37 -1.82 -12.08 -4.34
CA ASP A 37 -1.14 -12.91 -5.32
C ASP A 37 -0.59 -14.19 -4.68
N GLN A 38 -0.13 -14.10 -3.42
CA GLN A 38 0.40 -15.22 -2.62
C GLN A 38 -0.66 -16.12 -1.97
N GLN A 39 -1.95 -15.76 -2.00
CA GLN A 39 -2.98 -16.61 -1.40
C GLN A 39 -3.15 -17.93 -2.16
N PRO A 40 -3.42 -19.06 -1.46
CA PRO A 40 -3.68 -20.34 -2.10
C PRO A 40 -4.99 -20.29 -2.90
N ASP A 41 -5.10 -21.17 -3.91
CA ASP A 41 -6.29 -21.24 -4.78
C ASP A 41 -7.59 -21.45 -4.00
N GLU A 42 -7.55 -22.21 -2.89
CA GLU A 42 -8.72 -22.40 -2.03
C GLU A 42 -9.30 -21.06 -1.53
N VAL A 43 -8.44 -20.09 -1.20
CA VAL A 43 -8.86 -18.75 -0.76
C VAL A 43 -9.39 -17.94 -1.94
N LYS A 44 -8.74 -18.03 -3.10
CA LYS A 44 -9.14 -17.32 -4.33
C LYS A 44 -10.47 -17.83 -4.90
N GLN A 45 -10.78 -19.10 -4.69
CA GLN A 45 -12.03 -19.74 -5.11
C GLN A 45 -13.17 -19.58 -4.09
N ARG A 46 -12.96 -18.87 -2.97
CA ARG A 46 -14.05 -18.64 -2.00
C ARG A 46 -15.13 -17.77 -2.61
N SER A 47 -16.39 -18.15 -2.35
CA SER A 47 -17.54 -17.41 -2.86
C SER A 47 -17.59 -15.94 -2.40
N TYR A 48 -17.03 -15.67 -1.22
CA TYR A 48 -16.85 -14.33 -0.69
C TYR A 48 -15.80 -14.33 0.44
N LEU A 49 -15.22 -13.16 0.68
CA LEU A 49 -14.35 -12.86 1.82
C LEU A 49 -14.94 -11.71 2.62
N THR A 50 -14.94 -11.82 3.95
CA THR A 50 -15.45 -10.75 4.81
C THR A 50 -14.42 -9.62 4.93
N MET A 51 -14.88 -8.38 5.16
CA MET A 51 -13.95 -7.27 5.42
C MET A 51 -13.00 -7.56 6.60
N HIS A 52 -13.46 -8.30 7.61
CA HIS A 52 -12.64 -8.73 8.74
C HIS A 52 -11.45 -9.60 8.34
N PHE A 53 -11.58 -10.39 7.28
CA PHE A 53 -10.49 -11.21 6.75
C PHE A 53 -9.29 -10.34 6.36
N PHE A 54 -9.54 -9.24 5.67
CA PHE A 54 -8.49 -8.30 5.26
C PHE A 54 -7.99 -7.44 6.44
N MET A 55 -8.90 -6.98 7.30
CA MET A 55 -8.52 -6.11 8.41
C MET A 55 -7.68 -6.80 9.51
N ARG A 56 -7.70 -8.14 9.58
CA ARG A 56 -6.86 -8.89 10.53
C ARG A 56 -5.38 -8.74 10.21
N ASP A 57 -5.06 -8.77 8.92
CA ASP A 57 -3.68 -8.86 8.43
C ASP A 57 -3.15 -7.47 8.00
N PHE A 58 -4.04 -6.47 7.88
CA PHE A 58 -3.70 -5.10 7.51
C PHE A 58 -4.28 -4.07 8.49
N ASP A 59 -3.41 -3.27 9.10
CA ASP A 59 -3.81 -2.08 9.88
C ASP A 59 -4.22 -0.94 8.93
N THR A 60 -5.35 -1.12 8.25
CA THR A 60 -5.87 -0.19 7.24
C THR A 60 -7.34 0.11 7.54
N ALA A 61 -7.69 1.39 7.50
CA ALA A 61 -9.08 1.82 7.71
C ALA A 61 -10.03 1.12 6.71
N PRO A 62 -11.25 0.72 7.13
CA PRO A 62 -12.19 -0.02 6.27
C PRO A 62 -12.53 0.67 4.95
N GLY A 63 -12.53 2.01 4.93
CA GLY A 63 -12.76 2.80 3.73
C GLY A 63 -11.62 2.68 2.73
N THR A 64 -10.38 2.80 3.20
CA THR A 64 -9.16 2.65 2.38
C THR A 64 -9.04 1.22 1.86
N MET A 65 -9.27 0.21 2.71
CA MET A 65 -9.25 -1.19 2.29
C MET A 65 -10.32 -1.46 1.22
N GLY A 66 -11.54 -0.95 1.40
CA GLY A 66 -12.59 -1.10 0.39
C GLY A 66 -12.23 -0.47 -0.97
N LYS A 67 -11.49 0.64 -0.98
CA LYS A 67 -10.99 1.24 -2.22
C LYS A 67 -9.92 0.37 -2.88
N ILE A 68 -8.97 -0.15 -2.10
CA ILE A 68 -7.92 -1.05 -2.59
C ILE A 68 -8.53 -2.30 -3.20
N LEU A 69 -9.48 -2.94 -2.51
CA LEU A 69 -10.16 -4.14 -3.00
C LEU A 69 -10.91 -3.87 -4.30
N TYR A 70 -11.57 -2.72 -4.41
CA TYR A 70 -12.23 -2.31 -5.66
C TYR A 70 -11.23 -2.13 -6.81
N GLU A 71 -10.08 -1.51 -6.56
CA GLU A 71 -9.00 -1.35 -7.55
C GLU A 71 -8.38 -2.70 -7.96
N LEU A 72 -8.33 -3.67 -7.04
CA LEU A 72 -7.90 -5.05 -7.32
C LEU A 72 -8.95 -5.90 -8.06
N GLY A 73 -10.14 -5.35 -8.34
CA GLY A 73 -11.20 -6.04 -9.08
C GLY A 73 -12.19 -6.82 -8.22
N PHE A 74 -12.11 -6.75 -6.89
CA PHE A 74 -13.11 -7.36 -6.02
C PHE A 74 -14.46 -6.66 -6.16
N LYS A 75 -15.53 -7.47 -6.18
CA LYS A 75 -16.89 -6.94 -6.22
C LYS A 75 -17.48 -6.90 -4.81
N LYS A 76 -18.00 -5.76 -4.40
CA LYS A 76 -18.68 -5.62 -3.12
C LYS A 76 -20.04 -6.32 -3.17
N ALA A 77 -20.28 -7.23 -2.25
CA ALA A 77 -21.58 -7.89 -2.08
C ALA A 77 -22.17 -7.62 -0.70
N ARG A 78 -23.49 -7.77 -0.60
CA ARG A 78 -24.23 -7.70 0.67
C ARG A 78 -24.72 -9.11 0.98
N ILE A 79 -24.42 -9.61 2.18
CA ILE A 79 -25.06 -10.82 2.69
C ILE A 79 -26.42 -10.42 3.28
N CYS A 80 -27.39 -11.34 3.18
CA CYS A 80 -28.74 -11.14 3.67
C CYS A 80 -28.77 -10.64 5.13
N PRO A 81 -29.73 -9.77 5.47
CA PRO A 81 -29.80 -9.11 6.78
C PRO A 81 -30.02 -10.05 7.97
N ASN A 82 -30.31 -11.34 7.73
CA ASN A 82 -30.50 -12.35 8.78
C ASN A 82 -29.19 -12.86 9.41
N ASP A 83 -28.03 -12.64 8.78
CA ASP A 83 -26.71 -13.10 9.28
C ASP A 83 -26.00 -12.07 10.19
N GLY A 84 -26.75 -11.09 10.72
CA GLY A 84 -26.25 -10.07 11.63
C GLY A 84 -25.91 -8.73 10.95
N PRO A 85 -25.47 -7.73 11.73
CA PRO A 85 -25.31 -6.35 11.24
C PRO A 85 -24.28 -6.27 10.10
N HIS A 86 -24.79 -6.01 8.89
CA HIS A 86 -24.05 -5.54 7.71
C HIS A 86 -22.63 -6.09 7.56
N GLN A 87 -22.46 -7.41 7.46
CA GLN A 87 -21.18 -7.95 7.02
C GLN A 87 -20.91 -7.46 5.59
N ARG A 88 -19.90 -6.60 5.45
CA ARG A 88 -19.38 -6.19 4.15
C ARG A 88 -18.53 -7.34 3.64
N VAL A 89 -18.95 -7.93 2.54
CA VAL A 89 -18.21 -9.01 1.90
C VAL A 89 -17.78 -8.62 0.49
N TRP A 90 -16.73 -9.29 0.04
CA TRP A 90 -16.05 -9.03 -1.21
C TRP A 90 -15.91 -10.33 -1.96
N ILE A 91 -16.32 -10.31 -3.22
CA ILE A 91 -16.22 -11.42 -4.15
C ILE A 91 -14.86 -11.30 -4.84
N PRO A 92 -13.99 -12.34 -4.79
CA PRO A 92 -12.73 -12.37 -5.52
C PRO A 92 -12.90 -12.13 -7.03
N PRO A 93 -11.91 -11.49 -7.70
CA PRO A 93 -11.98 -11.22 -9.14
C PRO A 93 -11.92 -12.49 -10.02
N GLU A 94 -11.45 -13.62 -9.49
CA GLU A 94 -11.30 -14.90 -10.19
C GLU A 94 -12.62 -15.69 -10.32
N MET A 95 -13.72 -15.19 -9.73
CA MET A 95 -15.07 -15.75 -9.84
C MET A 95 -15.99 -15.00 -10.81
#